data_AF-A0AAJ1N335-F1
#
_entry.id   AF-A0AAJ1N335-F1
#
_cell.length_a   1.000
_cell.length_b   1.000
_cell.length_c   1.000
_cell.angle_alpha   90.00
_cell.angle_beta   90.00
_cell.angle_gamma   90.00
#
_symmetry.space_group_name_H-M   'P 1'
#
loop_
_entity.id
_entity.type
_entity.pdbx_description
1 polymer ?
#
loop_
_entity_poly.entity_id
_entity_poly.type
_entity_poly.pdbx_seq_one_letter_code
_entity_poly.pdbx_strand_id
1 'polypeptide(L)'
;MRFQGQYFDKETGLHYNTFRYYAPDLGRFTQQDPIGLAGGLNLYQYAPNPLTWVDPWGQCAIKLSRNMVAVGTPRPANSAAHHIVGDTSKGAKPARDILKKHGIDIDDASNGVFLPNKNNIDESLSGIKHNGRHPNNYIDAVNERIIQADLTGGKQGVLDELSNIRNILSSSSRDASWYKIL
;
A
#
# COMPACT_ATOMS: atom_id res chain seq x y z
N MET A 1 0.28 9.05 26.64
CA MET A 1 -0.66 8.28 25.78
C MET A 1 0.14 7.31 24.92
N ARG A 2 -0.35 6.09 24.67
CA ARG A 2 0.32 5.08 23.82
C ARG A 2 -0.45 4.92 22.50
N PHE A 3 0.27 4.74 21.38
CA PHE A 3 -0.31 4.34 20.11
C PHE A 3 -0.33 2.81 19.97
N GLN A 4 -1.20 2.27 19.11
CA GLN A 4 -1.27 0.83 18.88
C GLN A 4 0.05 0.27 18.32
N GLY A 5 0.50 -0.88 18.82
CA GLY A 5 1.74 -1.54 18.40
C GLY A 5 3.01 -1.14 19.18
N GLN A 6 2.91 -0.20 20.12
CA GLN A 6 4.04 0.26 20.93
C GLN A 6 4.21 -0.54 22.22
N TYR A 7 5.43 -1.00 22.51
CA TYR A 7 5.81 -1.51 23.83
C TYR A 7 6.38 -0.37 24.68
N PHE A 8 5.87 -0.18 25.89
CA PHE A 8 6.36 0.87 26.79
C PHE A 8 7.54 0.39 27.61
N ASP A 9 8.68 1.05 27.42
CA ASP A 9 9.86 0.87 28.27
C ASP A 9 9.77 1.82 29.47
N LYS A 10 9.65 1.22 30.66
CA LYS A 10 9.47 1.94 31.92
C LYS A 10 10.74 2.63 32.42
N GLU A 11 11.92 2.14 32.04
CA GLU A 11 13.20 2.70 32.51
C GLU A 11 13.53 4.00 31.76
N THR A 12 13.15 4.08 30.49
CA THR A 12 13.50 5.22 29.62
C THR A 12 12.33 6.17 29.34
N GLY A 13 11.09 5.74 29.60
CA GLY A 13 9.88 6.49 29.24
C GLY A 13 9.58 6.49 27.73
N LEU A 14 10.34 5.76 26.93
CA LEU A 14 10.19 5.65 25.48
C LEU A 14 9.27 4.50 25.08
N HIS A 15 8.77 4.58 23.85
CA HIS A 15 7.87 3.60 23.26
C HIS A 15 8.59 2.85 22.14
N TYR A 16 8.83 1.57 22.33
CA TYR A 16 9.48 0.74 21.33
C TYR A 16 8.51 0.30 20.23
N ASN A 17 8.95 0.46 18.99
CA ASN A 17 8.17 0.22 17.78
C ASN A 17 9.03 -0.59 16.79
N THR A 18 9.13 -1.90 17.01
CA THR A 18 9.87 -2.96 16.25
C THR A 18 11.31 -2.68 15.85
N PHE A 19 11.61 -1.54 15.22
CA PHE A 19 12.91 -1.10 14.74
C PHE A 19 13.38 0.25 15.32
N ARG A 20 12.50 1.01 16.00
CA ARG A 20 12.81 2.36 16.52
C ARG A 20 12.14 2.64 17.87
N TYR A 21 12.76 3.53 18.64
CA TYR A 21 12.17 4.09 19.85
C TYR A 21 11.47 5.43 19.56
N TYR A 22 10.26 5.57 20.05
CA TYR A 22 9.42 6.75 19.92
C TYR A 22 9.40 7.52 21.25
N ALA A 23 9.70 8.82 21.20
CA ALA A 23 9.59 9.73 22.33
C ALA A 23 8.21 10.38 22.32
N PRO A 24 7.28 9.97 23.20
CA PRO A 24 5.91 10.49 23.21
C PRO A 24 5.86 11.99 23.50
N ASP A 25 6.78 12.49 24.34
CA ASP A 25 6.84 13.92 24.71
C ASP A 25 7.25 14.82 23.55
N LEU A 26 7.96 14.27 22.55
CA LEU A 26 8.48 15.00 21.39
C LEU A 26 7.70 14.71 20.10
N GLY A 27 6.75 13.77 20.13
CA GLY A 27 5.95 13.41 18.98
C GLY A 27 6.72 12.72 17.84
N ARG A 28 7.89 12.12 18.10
CA ARG A 28 8.83 11.64 17.06
C ARG A 28 9.66 10.43 17.48
N PHE A 29 10.26 9.72 16.51
CA PHE A 29 11.29 8.72 16.78
C PHE A 29 12.58 9.38 17.27
N THR A 30 13.35 8.67 18.11
CA THR A 30 14.65 9.12 18.60
C THR A 30 15.80 8.69 17.67
N GLN A 31 15.58 7.65 16.88
CA GLN A 31 16.49 7.23 15.81
C GLN A 31 15.98 7.67 14.44
N GLN A 32 16.92 7.96 13.54
CA GLN A 32 16.61 8.14 12.12
C GLN A 32 16.01 6.86 11.55
N ASP A 33 15.15 7.01 10.56
CA ASP A 33 14.64 5.88 9.80
C ASP A 33 15.82 5.06 9.21
N PRO A 34 15.94 3.75 9.52
CA PRO A 34 16.99 2.91 8.97
C PRO A 34 16.97 2.85 7.43
N ILE A 35 15.85 3.19 6.79
CA ILE A 35 15.71 3.27 5.33
C ILE A 35 16.18 4.62 4.75
N GLY A 36 16.59 5.56 5.61
CA GLY A 36 17.08 6.89 5.25
C GLY A 36 16.00 7.74 4.57
N LEU A 37 16.40 8.62 3.63
CA LEU A 37 15.50 9.56 2.95
C LEU A 37 14.36 8.88 2.17
N ALA A 38 14.44 7.56 1.96
CA ALA A 38 13.34 6.78 1.39
C ALA A 38 12.12 6.68 2.34
N GLY A 39 12.30 6.93 3.65
CA GLY A 39 11.24 6.99 4.67
C GLY A 39 10.52 8.34 4.73
N GLY A 40 10.87 9.28 3.85
CA GLY A 40 10.37 10.64 3.82
C GLY A 40 11.43 11.67 4.23
N LEU A 41 11.12 12.94 3.99
CA LEU A 41 12.04 14.05 4.29
C LEU A 41 12.28 14.22 5.81
N ASN A 42 11.32 13.79 6.63
CA ASN A 42 11.44 13.81 8.08
C ASN A 42 11.72 12.40 8.60
N LEU A 43 13.01 12.09 8.74
CA LEU A 43 13.54 10.79 9.17
C LEU A 43 13.11 10.37 10.58
N TYR A 44 12.48 11.27 11.34
CA TYR A 44 12.05 11.04 12.71
C TYR A 44 10.52 10.97 12.84
N GLN A 45 9.76 11.05 11.74
CA GLN A 45 8.30 11.09 11.79
C GLN A 45 7.69 9.71 12.11
N TYR A 46 6.71 9.69 13.02
CA TYR A 46 5.98 8.47 13.42
C TYR A 46 4.93 8.03 12.40
N ALA A 47 4.07 8.96 11.98
CA ALA A 47 3.13 8.80 10.87
C ALA A 47 2.72 10.20 10.37
N PRO A 48 2.44 10.38 9.07
CA PRO A 48 1.92 11.65 8.55
C PRO A 48 0.58 12.08 9.16
N ASN A 49 -0.19 11.15 9.74
CA ASN A 49 -1.37 11.43 10.55
C ASN A 49 -1.53 10.41 11.71
N PRO A 50 -1.03 10.70 12.92
CA PRO A 50 -1.01 9.75 14.04
C PRO A 50 -2.38 9.49 14.68
N LEU A 51 -3.43 10.23 14.30
CA LEU A 51 -4.79 10.03 14.83
C LEU A 51 -5.61 8.99 14.06
N THR A 52 -5.21 8.68 12.82
CA THR A 52 -5.99 7.78 11.95
C THR A 52 -5.15 6.69 11.29
N TRP A 53 -3.83 6.83 11.25
CA TRP A 53 -2.93 5.89 10.60
C TRP A 53 -2.07 5.20 11.65
N VAL A 54 -2.20 3.88 11.73
CA VAL A 54 -1.23 3.01 12.40
C VAL A 54 -0.29 2.53 11.32
N ASP A 55 1.00 2.80 11.47
CA ASP A 55 2.07 2.27 10.63
C ASP A 55 2.74 1.11 11.37
N PRO A 56 2.32 -0.15 11.15
CA PRO A 56 2.80 -1.26 11.95
C PRO A 56 4.26 -1.62 11.63
N TRP A 57 4.84 -1.14 10.51
CA TRP A 57 6.15 -1.57 10.00
C TRP A 57 7.03 -0.52 9.29
N GLY A 58 6.51 0.65 8.91
CA GLY A 58 7.27 1.70 8.22
C GLY A 58 7.32 1.63 6.69
N GLN A 59 6.75 0.60 6.06
CA GLN A 59 7.31 0.09 4.78
C GLN A 59 6.30 -0.30 3.69
N CYS A 60 4.99 -0.20 3.92
CA CYS A 60 3.98 -1.05 3.27
C CYS A 60 3.88 -0.96 1.73
N ALA A 61 4.43 0.05 1.05
CA ALA A 61 4.35 0.17 -0.41
C ALA A 61 5.61 0.73 -1.09
N ILE A 62 6.73 0.88 -0.36
CA ILE A 62 7.96 1.46 -0.91
C ILE A 62 8.61 0.51 -1.92
N LYS A 63 8.71 -0.78 -1.58
CA LYS A 63 9.30 -1.80 -2.46
C LYS A 63 8.52 -1.91 -3.77
N LEU A 64 7.18 -2.02 -3.68
CA LEU A 64 6.30 -1.96 -4.85
C LEU A 64 6.54 -0.70 -5.70
N SER A 65 6.58 0.48 -5.07
CA SER A 65 6.83 1.75 -5.79
C SER A 65 8.17 1.73 -6.54
N ARG A 66 9.23 1.18 -5.95
CA ARG A 66 10.54 1.08 -6.60
C ARG A 66 10.52 0.12 -7.77
N ASN A 67 9.85 -1.03 -7.62
CA ASN A 67 9.72 -2.02 -8.68
C ASN A 67 8.94 -1.47 -9.88
N MET A 68 7.83 -0.75 -9.65
CA MET A 68 7.07 -0.09 -10.73
C MET A 68 7.91 0.93 -11.50
N VAL A 69 8.68 1.77 -10.80
CA VAL A 69 9.58 2.75 -11.45
C VAL A 69 10.71 2.05 -12.19
N ALA A 70 11.28 0.98 -11.64
CA ALA A 70 12.36 0.23 -12.26
C ALA A 70 11.96 -0.41 -13.60
N VAL A 71 10.69 -0.80 -13.76
CA VAL A 71 10.16 -1.31 -15.04
C VAL A 71 9.62 -0.20 -15.96
N GLY A 72 9.87 1.07 -15.62
CA GLY A 72 9.53 2.21 -16.47
C GLY A 72 8.14 2.82 -16.25
N THR A 73 7.41 2.43 -15.19
CA THR A 73 6.14 3.10 -14.85
C THR A 73 6.45 4.42 -14.12
N PRO A 74 6.21 5.59 -14.74
CA PRO A 74 6.50 6.86 -14.09
C PRO A 74 5.56 7.07 -12.90
N ARG A 75 6.11 7.59 -11.79
CA ARG A 75 5.32 7.96 -10.61
C ARG A 75 4.78 9.39 -10.78
N PRO A 76 3.45 9.59 -10.87
CA PRO A 76 2.88 10.94 -10.93
C PRO A 76 3.13 11.71 -9.62
N ALA A 77 3.20 13.04 -9.71
CA ALA A 77 3.25 13.88 -8.52
C ALA A 77 2.01 13.65 -7.65
N ASN A 78 2.18 13.73 -6.32
CA ASN A 78 1.11 13.51 -5.35
C ASN A 78 0.36 12.17 -5.54
N SER A 79 1.07 11.11 -5.91
CA SER A 79 0.53 9.74 -5.99
C SER A 79 1.12 8.83 -4.91
N ALA A 80 0.43 7.71 -4.66
CA ALA A 80 0.88 6.62 -3.81
C ALA A 80 0.82 5.30 -4.59
N ALA A 81 1.77 4.41 -4.34
CA ALA A 81 1.68 3.04 -4.82
C ALA A 81 0.55 2.31 -4.08
N HIS A 82 -0.22 1.52 -4.83
CA HIS A 82 -1.33 0.72 -4.35
C HIS A 82 -1.15 -0.71 -4.86
N HIS A 83 -1.16 -1.68 -3.95
CA HIS A 83 -1.23 -3.10 -4.28
C HIS A 83 -2.65 -3.46 -4.72
N ILE A 84 -2.78 -4.06 -5.91
CA ILE A 84 -4.06 -4.57 -6.41
C ILE A 84 -4.53 -5.73 -5.52
N VAL A 85 -3.68 -6.75 -5.38
CA VAL A 85 -3.83 -7.81 -4.37
C VAL A 85 -3.12 -7.36 -3.10
N GLY A 86 -3.89 -7.13 -2.04
CA GLY A 86 -3.37 -6.61 -0.78
C GLY A 86 -2.37 -7.55 -0.07
N ASP A 87 -1.26 -6.97 0.39
CA ASP A 87 -0.19 -7.69 1.10
C ASP A 87 -0.65 -8.22 2.47
N THR A 88 -1.09 -7.32 3.35
CA THR A 88 -1.35 -7.65 4.76
C THR A 88 -2.80 -8.03 5.07
N SER A 89 -3.75 -7.77 4.17
CA SER A 89 -5.15 -8.11 4.41
C SER A 89 -5.36 -9.62 4.45
N LYS A 90 -5.99 -10.10 5.53
CA LYS A 90 -6.36 -11.52 5.67
C LYS A 90 -7.31 -11.96 4.56
N GLY A 91 -8.24 -11.09 4.15
CA GLY A 91 -9.20 -11.37 3.09
C GLY A 91 -8.56 -11.56 1.72
N ALA A 92 -7.40 -10.96 1.46
CA ALA A 92 -6.70 -11.07 0.18
C ALA A 92 -5.86 -12.37 0.02
N LYS A 93 -5.91 -13.28 1.02
CA LYS A 93 -5.15 -14.53 1.01
C LYS A 93 -5.41 -15.39 -0.24
N PRO A 94 -6.64 -15.58 -0.73
CA PRO A 94 -6.90 -16.39 -1.92
C PRO A 94 -6.15 -15.88 -3.16
N ALA A 95 -6.24 -14.60 -3.50
CA ALA A 95 -5.50 -14.02 -4.61
C ALA A 95 -3.98 -14.06 -4.37
N ARG A 96 -3.51 -13.80 -3.14
CA ARG A 96 -2.08 -13.82 -2.82
C ARG A 96 -1.46 -15.21 -2.97
N ASP A 97 -2.20 -16.26 -2.62
CA ASP A 97 -1.74 -17.65 -2.83
C ASP A 97 -1.60 -17.97 -4.33
N ILE A 98 -2.47 -17.41 -5.19
CA ILE A 98 -2.37 -17.53 -6.65
C ILE A 98 -1.17 -16.76 -7.21
N LEU A 99 -0.92 -15.54 -6.72
CA LEU A 99 0.30 -14.80 -7.10
C LEU A 99 1.55 -15.62 -6.77
N LYS A 100 1.60 -16.16 -5.54
CA LYS A 100 2.70 -17.03 -5.10
C LYS A 100 2.82 -18.30 -5.95
N LYS A 101 1.71 -18.97 -6.28
CA LYS A 101 1.65 -20.14 -7.17
C LYS A 101 2.35 -19.87 -8.50
N HIS A 102 2.19 -18.67 -9.05
CA HIS A 102 2.78 -18.27 -10.34
C HIS A 102 4.13 -17.56 -10.24
N GLY A 103 4.69 -17.45 -9.04
CA GLY A 103 5.96 -16.76 -8.78
C GLY A 103 5.89 -15.25 -9.03
N ILE A 104 4.73 -14.64 -8.79
CA ILE A 104 4.55 -13.18 -8.81
C ILE A 104 4.74 -12.69 -7.37
N ASP A 105 5.80 -11.91 -7.14
CA ASP A 105 6.07 -11.32 -5.82
C ASP A 105 4.93 -10.37 -5.42
N ILE A 106 4.64 -10.24 -4.13
CA ILE A 106 3.57 -9.33 -3.70
C ILE A 106 3.89 -7.88 -4.08
N ASP A 107 5.18 -7.51 -4.11
CA ASP A 107 5.66 -6.20 -4.55
C ASP A 107 6.05 -6.16 -6.04
N ASP A 108 5.69 -7.18 -6.82
CA ASP A 108 5.93 -7.18 -8.26
C ASP A 108 5.22 -5.99 -8.91
N ALA A 109 5.87 -5.36 -9.89
CA ALA A 109 5.28 -4.20 -10.58
C ALA A 109 3.93 -4.55 -11.23
N SER A 110 3.74 -5.81 -11.64
CA SER A 110 2.49 -6.33 -12.19
C SER A 110 1.34 -6.29 -11.18
N ASN A 111 1.59 -6.31 -9.87
CA ASN A 111 0.59 -6.17 -8.80
C ASN A 111 0.38 -4.71 -8.33
N GLY A 112 1.02 -3.73 -8.99
CA GLY A 112 1.00 -2.33 -8.56
C GLY A 112 0.28 -1.38 -9.51
N VAL A 113 -0.27 -0.31 -8.92
CA VAL A 113 -0.74 0.89 -9.62
C VAL A 113 -0.43 2.14 -8.81
N PHE A 114 -0.06 3.25 -9.47
CA PHE A 114 0.03 4.55 -8.82
C PHE A 114 -1.35 5.21 -8.82
N LEU A 115 -1.85 5.52 -7.63
CA LEU A 115 -3.13 6.17 -7.45
C LEU A 115 -2.98 7.55 -6.80
N PRO A 116 -3.79 8.54 -7.18
CA PRO A 116 -3.68 9.88 -6.63
C PRO A 116 -3.99 9.91 -5.14
N ASN A 117 -3.13 10.58 -4.37
CA ASN A 117 -3.25 10.67 -2.93
C ASN A 117 -4.12 11.87 -2.52
N LYS A 118 -4.33 12.06 -1.21
CA LYS A 118 -5.16 13.14 -0.68
C LYS A 118 -4.71 14.57 -1.01
N ASN A 119 -3.45 14.76 -1.37
CA ASN A 119 -2.86 16.05 -1.73
C ASN A 119 -2.84 16.27 -3.25
N ASN A 120 -3.32 15.32 -4.05
CA ASN A 120 -3.40 15.48 -5.49
C ASN A 120 -4.60 16.35 -5.86
N ILE A 121 -4.32 17.56 -6.35
CA ILE A 121 -5.28 18.54 -6.86
C ILE A 121 -5.27 18.63 -8.39
N ASP A 122 -4.51 17.76 -9.06
CA ASP A 122 -4.41 17.75 -10.51
C ASP A 122 -5.62 17.01 -11.08
N GLU A 123 -6.56 17.77 -11.61
CA GLU A 123 -7.79 17.27 -12.23
C GLU A 123 -7.53 16.56 -13.57
N SER A 124 -6.35 16.76 -14.18
CA SER A 124 -5.96 16.06 -15.41
C SER A 124 -5.48 14.63 -15.14
N LEU A 125 -5.06 14.32 -13.91
CA LEU A 125 -4.62 12.99 -13.52
C LEU A 125 -5.83 12.11 -13.18
N SER A 126 -6.17 11.19 -14.08
CA SER A 126 -7.20 10.17 -13.82
C SER A 126 -6.82 9.23 -12.67
N GLY A 127 -7.81 8.53 -12.13
CA GLY A 127 -7.61 7.45 -11.17
C GLY A 127 -8.37 7.64 -9.86
N ILE A 128 -8.87 6.54 -9.31
CA ILE A 128 -9.55 6.55 -8.02
C ILE A 128 -8.61 7.03 -6.91
N LYS A 129 -9.10 7.84 -5.97
CA LYS A 129 -8.31 8.33 -4.85
C LYS A 129 -7.86 7.18 -3.95
N HIS A 130 -6.56 7.13 -3.65
CA HIS A 130 -6.01 6.12 -2.74
C HIS A 130 -6.46 6.39 -1.30
N ASN A 131 -7.23 5.45 -0.72
CA ASN A 131 -7.82 5.60 0.61
C ASN A 131 -7.06 4.83 1.72
N GLY A 132 -6.01 4.06 1.38
CA GLY A 132 -5.21 3.26 2.32
C GLY A 132 -5.95 2.10 3.02
N ARG A 133 -7.29 2.17 3.10
CA ARG A 133 -8.18 1.11 3.57
C ARG A 133 -9.25 0.86 2.53
N HIS A 134 -9.46 -0.42 2.21
CA HIS A 134 -10.43 -0.86 1.22
C HIS A 134 -11.55 -1.65 1.91
N PRO A 135 -12.79 -1.56 1.41
CA PRO A 135 -13.89 -2.36 1.92
C PRO A 135 -13.71 -3.84 1.56
N ASN A 136 -14.37 -4.73 2.31
CA ASN A 136 -14.26 -6.18 2.07
C ASN A 136 -14.71 -6.56 0.65
N ASN A 137 -15.78 -5.95 0.14
CA ASN A 137 -16.29 -6.25 -1.19
C ASN A 137 -15.31 -5.92 -2.33
N TYR A 138 -14.43 -4.93 -2.16
CA TYR A 138 -13.33 -4.71 -3.11
C TYR A 138 -12.34 -5.87 -3.10
N ILE A 139 -11.96 -6.33 -1.90
CA ILE A 139 -11.02 -7.44 -1.75
C ILE A 139 -11.63 -8.73 -2.30
N ASP A 140 -12.92 -8.95 -2.06
CA ASP A 140 -13.66 -10.10 -2.58
C ASP A 140 -13.73 -10.06 -4.12
N ALA A 141 -14.03 -8.90 -4.71
CA ALA A 141 -14.02 -8.73 -6.17
C ALA A 141 -12.64 -8.99 -6.80
N VAL A 142 -11.55 -8.50 -6.17
CA VAL A 142 -10.19 -8.82 -6.62
C VAL A 142 -9.91 -10.32 -6.51
N ASN A 143 -10.29 -10.96 -5.40
CA ASN A 143 -10.12 -12.40 -5.24
C ASN A 143 -10.84 -13.18 -6.33
N GLU A 144 -12.11 -12.89 -6.58
CA GLU A 144 -12.93 -13.56 -7.60
C GLU A 144 -12.30 -13.43 -8.98
N ARG A 145 -11.91 -12.21 -9.37
CA ARG A 145 -11.24 -11.94 -10.65
C ARG A 145 -9.93 -12.72 -10.81
N ILE A 146 -9.05 -12.69 -9.81
CA ILE A 146 -7.75 -13.39 -9.87
C ILE A 146 -7.93 -14.92 -9.88
N ILE A 147 -8.91 -15.45 -9.13
CA ILE A 147 -9.25 -16.88 -9.18
C ILE A 147 -9.72 -17.28 -10.57
N GLN A 148 -10.65 -16.54 -11.17
CA GLN A 148 -11.14 -16.84 -12.52
C GLN A 148 -10.04 -16.72 -13.58
N ALA A 149 -9.17 -15.72 -13.44
CA ALA A 149 -8.03 -15.54 -14.32
C ALA A 149 -7.03 -16.71 -14.26
N ASP A 150 -6.75 -17.23 -13.06
CA ASP A 150 -5.92 -18.45 -12.89
C ASP A 150 -6.57 -19.68 -13.52
N LEU A 151 -7.89 -19.86 -13.32
CA LEU A 151 -8.63 -21.00 -13.87
C LEU A 151 -8.67 -21.01 -15.41
N THR A 152 -8.80 -19.83 -16.02
CA THR A 152 -9.02 -19.69 -17.46
C THR A 152 -7.73 -19.50 -18.26
N GLY A 153 -6.74 -18.82 -17.70
CA GLY A 153 -5.52 -18.43 -18.41
C GLY A 153 -4.21 -18.70 -17.66
N GLY A 154 -4.25 -19.35 -16.51
CA GLY A 154 -3.07 -19.62 -15.69
C GLY A 154 -2.30 -18.34 -15.36
N LYS A 155 -0.96 -18.39 -15.44
CA LYS A 155 -0.10 -17.24 -15.14
C LYS A 155 -0.39 -16.03 -16.03
N GLN A 156 -0.57 -16.24 -17.32
CA GLN A 156 -0.81 -15.13 -18.26
C GLN A 156 -2.17 -14.49 -17.99
N GLY A 157 -3.22 -15.29 -17.76
CA GLY A 157 -4.53 -14.78 -17.38
C GLY A 157 -4.47 -13.92 -16.12
N VAL A 158 -3.71 -14.34 -15.09
CA VAL A 158 -3.52 -13.54 -13.87
C VAL A 158 -2.81 -12.21 -14.15
N LEU A 159 -1.76 -12.19 -14.98
CA LEU A 159 -1.07 -10.95 -15.35
C LEU A 159 -1.97 -10.01 -16.16
N ASP A 160 -2.75 -10.56 -17.09
CA ASP A 160 -3.71 -9.81 -17.89
C ASP A 160 -4.79 -9.20 -17.00
N GLU A 161 -5.29 -9.96 -16.01
CA GLU A 161 -6.30 -9.48 -15.09
C GLU A 161 -5.78 -8.42 -14.11
N LEU A 162 -4.55 -8.56 -13.62
CA LEU A 162 -3.88 -7.49 -12.88
C LEU A 162 -3.74 -6.21 -13.72
N SER A 163 -3.45 -6.35 -15.02
CA SER A 163 -3.43 -5.23 -15.95
C SER A 163 -4.82 -4.60 -16.13
N ASN A 164 -5.87 -5.41 -16.27
CA ASN A 164 -7.25 -4.94 -16.36
C ASN A 164 -7.66 -4.14 -15.11
N ILE A 165 -7.40 -4.69 -13.93
CA ILE A 165 -7.70 -4.00 -12.66
C ILE A 165 -6.90 -2.70 -12.54
N ARG A 166 -5.60 -2.72 -12.88
CA ARG A 166 -4.79 -1.49 -12.94
C ARG A 166 -5.44 -0.43 -13.81
N ASN A 167 -5.88 -0.80 -15.01
CA ASN A 167 -6.50 0.11 -15.95
C ASN A 167 -7.81 0.68 -15.40
N ILE A 168 -8.68 -0.16 -14.84
CA ILE A 168 -9.92 0.29 -14.18
C ILE A 168 -9.59 1.31 -13.09
N LEU A 169 -8.67 0.99 -12.17
CA LEU A 169 -8.35 1.87 -11.05
C LEU A 169 -7.74 3.21 -11.50
N SER A 170 -6.86 3.18 -12.51
CA SER A 170 -6.16 4.36 -13.02
C SER A 170 -6.99 5.22 -13.99
N SER A 171 -8.01 4.66 -14.65
CA SER A 171 -8.93 5.39 -15.53
C SER A 171 -10.19 5.88 -14.81
N SER A 172 -10.45 5.39 -13.60
CA SER A 172 -11.65 5.75 -12.83
C SER A 172 -11.65 7.20 -12.37
N SER A 173 -12.85 7.74 -12.15
CA SER A 173 -13.02 9.07 -11.57
C SER A 173 -12.38 9.14 -10.18
N ARG A 174 -11.86 10.32 -9.83
CA ARG A 174 -11.22 10.60 -8.53
C ARG A 174 -12.13 10.27 -7.34
N ASP A 175 -13.43 10.48 -7.51
CA ASP A 175 -14.49 10.27 -6.51
C ASP A 175 -15.22 8.93 -6.63
N ALA A 176 -14.72 8.02 -7.49
CA ALA A 176 -15.31 6.70 -7.64
C ALA A 176 -15.32 5.93 -6.29
N SER A 177 -16.36 5.12 -6.10
CA SER A 177 -16.53 4.36 -4.86
C SER A 177 -15.79 3.03 -4.94
N TRP A 178 -14.88 2.80 -3.98
CA TRP A 178 -14.21 1.50 -3.80
C TRP A 178 -15.19 0.33 -3.60
N TYR A 179 -16.44 0.59 -3.21
CA TYR A 179 -17.47 -0.45 -3.09
C TYR A 179 -18.08 -0.89 -4.43
N LYS A 180 -17.81 -0.17 -5.53
CA LYS A 180 -18.46 -0.39 -6.83
C LYS A 180 -17.47 -0.41 -8.01
N ILE A 181 -16.18 -0.23 -7.74
CA ILE A 181 -15.19 0.03 -8.79
C ILE A 181 -14.73 -1.23 -9.53
N LEU A 182 -14.93 -2.40 -8.94
CA LEU A 182 -14.68 -3.71 -9.54
C LEU A 182 -15.96 -4.54 -9.50
#